data_AF-A0A2J8TW19-F1
#
_entry.id   AF-A0A2J8TW19-F1
#
_cell.length_a   1.000
_cell.length_b   1.000
_cell.length_c   1.000
_cell.angle_alpha   90.00
_cell.angle_beta   90.00
_cell.angle_gamma   90.00
#
_symmetry.space_group_name_H-M   'P 1'
#
loop_
_entity.id
_entity.type
_entity.pdbx_description
1 polymer ?
#
loop_
_entity_poly.entity_id
_entity_poly.type
_entity_poly.pdbx_seq_one_letter_code
_entity_poly.pdbx_strand_id
1 'polypeptide(L)'
;MAATSPLRDCQAWKDARLPLSTTSNEACKLFDATLTQDSEWWVDSGGCRGMFFEGAGLTGPPYVKWTNDKSLGGIEGCLSKLKAADPTFAMGHAISTGLVLIGTGSSVKLDKELDLAVKTMMEVSRTQPLTRREQLHVSAVETFAKGNFPKACELWEQILQDHPTDMLALKFSHDAYFYLGYQEQMRDSVARIYPFWTPDIPLSSYVKGIYSFGLMETNFYDQAEKLAKEALSINPTDAWSVHTVAHIHEMKAEIKDGLEFMQHSETLWKDSDMLACHNYWHWALYLIEKGEYEAALTIYDTHILPSLQANGAMLDVVDSCSMLYRLQMEGVSVGQRWQDVLPVTRKHSRDHTLLFNDAHFLMASLGAHDPQTTQELLTTLRDAS
;
A
#
# COMPACT_ATOMS: atom_id res chain seq x y z
N MET A 1 -16.90 6.45 24.56
CA MET A 1 -16.79 4.97 24.68
C MET A 1 -15.31 4.66 24.67
N ALA A 2 -14.83 3.84 25.60
CA ALA A 2 -13.40 3.57 25.76
C ALA A 2 -12.85 2.96 24.47
N ALA A 3 -11.85 3.59 23.85
CA ALA A 3 -11.06 2.97 22.81
C ALA A 3 -10.54 1.64 23.36
N THR A 4 -10.75 0.53 22.65
CA THR A 4 -10.14 -0.74 23.05
C THR A 4 -8.63 -0.55 23.17
N SER A 5 -8.06 -1.21 24.16
CA SER A 5 -6.68 -0.97 24.49
C SER A 5 -5.80 -1.47 23.34
N PRO A 6 -4.90 -0.63 22.84
CA PRO A 6 -3.89 -1.00 21.86
C PRO A 6 -3.06 -2.23 22.22
N LEU A 7 -2.54 -2.91 21.20
CA LEU A 7 -1.84 -4.19 21.33
C LEU A 7 -0.37 -3.99 21.77
N ARG A 8 -0.21 -3.45 22.98
CA ARG A 8 1.07 -2.96 23.53
C ARG A 8 2.03 -4.05 24.02
N ASP A 9 1.54 -5.25 24.25
CA ASP A 9 2.32 -6.35 24.81
C ASP A 9 1.74 -7.71 24.40
N CYS A 10 2.45 -8.77 24.76
CA CYS A 10 2.04 -10.14 24.42
C CYS A 10 0.65 -10.50 24.98
N GLN A 11 0.23 -9.91 26.11
CA GLN A 11 -1.06 -10.20 26.72
C GLN A 11 -2.18 -9.50 25.95
N ALA A 12 -1.99 -8.24 25.55
CA ALA A 12 -2.96 -7.51 24.74
C ALA A 12 -3.24 -8.22 23.40
N TRP A 13 -2.20 -8.72 22.72
CA TRP A 13 -2.36 -9.54 21.51
C TRP A 13 -3.15 -10.84 21.75
N LYS A 14 -2.95 -11.50 22.91
CA LYS A 14 -3.75 -12.67 23.30
C LYS A 14 -5.20 -12.32 23.60
N ASP A 15 -5.44 -11.22 24.31
CA ASP A 15 -6.77 -10.74 24.68
C ASP A 15 -7.58 -10.34 23.43
N ALA A 16 -6.90 -9.80 22.42
CA ALA A 16 -7.44 -9.56 21.08
C ALA A 16 -7.60 -10.83 20.21
N ARG A 17 -7.33 -12.02 20.77
CA ARG A 17 -7.38 -13.33 20.09
C ARG A 17 -6.45 -13.43 18.87
N LEU A 18 -5.36 -12.67 18.91
CA LEU A 18 -4.31 -12.65 17.91
C LEU A 18 -2.94 -12.98 18.56
N PRO A 19 -2.78 -14.12 19.26
CA PRO A 19 -1.51 -14.44 19.94
C PRO A 19 -0.32 -14.42 18.96
N LEU A 20 0.82 -13.92 19.43
CA LEU A 20 2.10 -13.90 18.72
C LEU A 20 3.09 -14.86 19.42
N SER A 21 4.02 -15.44 18.66
CA SER A 21 5.03 -16.39 19.15
C SER A 21 6.16 -15.72 19.94
N THR A 22 6.36 -14.41 19.75
CA THR A 22 7.36 -13.65 20.52
C THR A 22 7.00 -13.55 21.99
N THR A 23 8.01 -13.50 22.84
CA THR A 23 7.90 -13.16 24.27
C THR A 23 8.30 -11.71 24.56
N SER A 24 8.72 -10.97 23.53
CA SER A 24 9.16 -9.58 23.63
C SER A 24 7.96 -8.65 23.52
N ASN A 25 7.59 -7.99 24.62
CA ASN A 25 6.56 -6.96 24.61
C ASN A 25 6.93 -5.79 23.69
N GLU A 26 8.23 -5.47 23.60
CA GLU A 26 8.71 -4.43 22.68
C GLU A 26 8.50 -4.84 21.22
N ALA A 27 8.74 -6.11 20.86
CA ALA A 27 8.46 -6.59 19.52
C ALA A 27 6.95 -6.56 19.20
N CYS A 28 6.08 -6.94 20.14
CA CYS A 28 4.63 -6.81 20.00
C CYS A 28 4.19 -5.37 19.73
N LYS A 29 4.70 -4.41 20.52
CA LYS A 29 4.42 -2.98 20.36
C LYS A 29 4.90 -2.45 19.01
N LEU A 30 6.11 -2.81 18.60
CA LEU A 30 6.69 -2.36 17.34
C LEU A 30 6.00 -2.98 16.13
N PHE A 31 5.51 -4.22 16.24
CA PHE A 31 4.70 -4.86 15.21
C PHE A 31 3.36 -4.16 15.02
N ASP A 32 2.67 -3.82 16.11
CA ASP A 32 1.45 -3.00 16.07
C ASP A 32 1.73 -1.61 15.46
N ALA A 33 2.85 -0.98 15.83
CA ALA A 33 3.27 0.30 15.28
C ALA A 33 3.68 0.21 13.79
N THR A 34 4.23 -0.91 13.31
CA THR A 34 4.46 -1.11 11.87
C THR A 34 3.14 -1.25 11.12
N LEU A 35 2.17 -1.96 11.70
CA LEU A 35 0.86 -2.16 11.11
C LEU A 35 0.01 -0.87 11.07
N THR A 36 0.08 -0.06 12.13
CA THR A 36 -0.79 1.11 12.35
C THR A 36 -0.10 2.47 12.16
N GLN A 37 1.20 2.56 12.46
CA GLN A 37 2.01 3.79 12.60
C GLN A 37 1.31 4.89 13.40
N ASP A 38 0.73 4.50 14.53
CA ASP A 38 0.16 5.44 15.47
C ASP A 38 1.28 6.09 16.33
N SER A 39 1.18 7.41 16.61
CA SER A 39 2.21 8.26 17.26
C SER A 39 1.91 8.73 18.69
N GLU A 40 0.65 8.67 19.15
CA GLU A 40 0.19 9.00 20.52
C GLU A 40 0.88 8.18 21.66
N TRP A 41 1.91 7.39 21.33
CA TRP A 41 2.50 6.25 22.04
C TRP A 41 3.91 6.49 22.57
N TRP A 42 4.60 7.51 22.06
CA TRP A 42 6.03 7.73 22.31
C TRP A 42 6.33 8.75 23.40
N VAL A 43 5.30 9.42 23.91
CA VAL A 43 5.47 10.52 24.88
C VAL A 43 5.88 10.03 26.29
N ASP A 44 5.91 8.71 26.55
CA ASP A 44 6.21 8.19 27.90
C ASP A 44 7.53 7.39 28.02
N SER A 45 8.42 7.44 27.02
CA SER A 45 9.74 6.80 27.13
C SER A 45 10.83 7.58 26.41
N GLY A 46 11.46 8.49 27.15
CA GLY A 46 12.86 8.94 27.01
C GLY A 46 13.38 9.23 25.61
N GLY A 47 13.52 10.51 25.29
CA GLY A 47 13.98 10.97 23.97
C GLY A 47 15.38 10.49 23.55
N CYS A 48 15.57 10.35 22.24
CA CYS A 48 16.88 10.38 21.60
C CYS A 48 16.78 10.83 20.13
N ARG A 49 17.74 11.67 19.73
CA ARG A 49 17.92 12.27 18.39
C ARG A 49 18.80 11.38 17.50
N GLY A 50 18.44 11.28 16.22
CA GLY A 50 19.32 11.28 15.03
C GLY A 50 20.07 9.98 14.65
N MET A 51 19.96 9.57 13.38
CA MET A 51 21.02 9.62 12.33
C MET A 51 20.66 8.77 11.09
N PHE A 52 21.19 9.21 9.94
CA PHE A 52 21.06 8.70 8.57
C PHE A 52 21.50 7.24 8.36
N PHE A 53 20.85 6.54 7.42
CA PHE A 53 21.42 5.43 6.64
C PHE A 53 20.94 5.49 5.18
N GLU A 54 21.88 5.50 4.24
CA GLU A 54 21.68 5.21 2.82
C GLU A 54 21.91 3.71 2.58
N GLY A 55 20.97 3.05 1.91
CA GLY A 55 21.08 1.66 1.47
C GLY A 55 19.72 1.12 1.02
N ALA A 56 19.64 0.65 -0.22
CA ALA A 56 18.54 -0.07 -0.89
C ALA A 56 17.10 0.17 -0.36
N GLY A 57 16.34 0.97 -1.11
CA GLY A 57 15.01 1.47 -0.74
C GLY A 57 14.01 0.42 -0.29
N LEU A 58 13.65 0.49 1.00
CA LEU A 58 12.43 -0.06 1.56
C LEU A 58 11.49 1.10 1.92
N THR A 59 11.20 1.97 0.95
CA THR A 59 10.38 3.17 1.11
C THR A 59 8.89 2.83 1.17
N GLY A 60 8.44 2.18 2.25
CA GLY A 60 7.03 2.04 2.58
C GLY A 60 6.60 3.06 3.63
N PRO A 61 5.43 3.70 3.55
CA PRO A 61 4.74 4.28 4.69
C PRO A 61 3.84 3.27 5.40
N PRO A 62 3.23 3.61 6.55
CA PRO A 62 2.22 2.81 7.23
C PRO A 62 1.21 2.21 6.30
N TYR A 63 0.99 0.94 6.54
CA TYR A 63 0.22 0.16 5.60
C TYR A 63 -1.29 0.39 5.73
N VAL A 64 -1.80 0.76 6.92
CA VAL A 64 -3.23 1.03 7.14
C VAL A 64 -3.56 2.52 7.14
N LYS A 65 -2.76 3.35 7.83
CA LYS A 65 -3.04 4.79 7.97
C LYS A 65 -2.48 5.66 6.85
N TRP A 66 -1.57 5.14 6.02
CA TRP A 66 -0.95 5.84 4.89
C TRP A 66 -0.07 7.08 5.23
N THR A 67 0.17 7.38 6.51
CA THR A 67 1.01 8.50 7.02
C THR A 67 2.16 8.08 7.94
N ASN A 68 3.44 8.21 7.55
CA ASN A 68 4.56 7.86 8.44
C ASN A 68 4.58 8.76 9.68
N ASP A 69 4.67 8.12 10.84
CA ASP A 69 4.97 8.84 12.06
C ASP A 69 6.48 9.14 12.14
N LYS A 70 6.83 10.41 11.96
CA LYS A 70 8.22 10.87 12.06
C LYS A 70 8.80 10.69 13.47
N SER A 71 7.98 10.67 14.51
CA SER A 71 8.42 10.42 15.90
C SER A 71 8.95 8.98 16.07
N LEU A 72 8.40 8.07 15.28
CA LEU A 72 8.78 6.66 15.23
C LEU A 72 10.02 6.36 14.40
N GLY A 73 10.39 7.29 13.52
CA GLY A 73 11.32 7.07 12.41
C GLY A 73 10.63 6.43 11.20
N GLY A 74 9.31 6.58 11.07
CA GLY A 74 8.50 5.95 10.02
C GLY A 74 8.48 4.41 10.09
N ILE A 75 7.99 3.77 9.04
CA ILE A 75 7.92 2.30 8.98
C ILE A 75 9.33 1.68 9.04
N GLU A 76 10.32 2.28 8.38
CA GLU A 76 11.68 1.76 8.32
C GLU A 76 12.30 1.75 9.71
N GLY A 77 12.14 2.84 10.46
CA GLY A 77 12.54 2.93 11.87
C GLY A 77 11.86 1.88 12.74
N CYS A 78 10.55 1.67 12.55
CA CYS A 78 9.80 0.61 13.24
C CYS A 78 10.32 -0.79 12.93
N LEU A 79 10.50 -1.13 11.66
CA LEU A 79 10.97 -2.44 11.21
C LEU A 79 12.40 -2.73 11.70
N SER A 80 13.28 -1.73 11.67
CA SER A 80 14.65 -1.85 12.19
C SER A 80 14.65 -2.12 13.70
N LYS A 81 13.87 -1.34 14.47
CA LYS A 81 13.71 -1.56 15.91
C LYS A 81 13.05 -2.92 16.22
N LEU A 82 12.07 -3.33 15.42
CA LEU A 82 11.35 -4.60 15.59
C LEU A 82 12.30 -5.78 15.48
N LYS A 83 13.15 -5.77 14.44
CA LYS A 83 14.19 -6.79 14.24
C LYS A 83 15.22 -6.79 15.36
N ALA A 84 15.58 -5.62 15.89
CA ALA A 84 16.49 -5.52 17.03
C ALA A 84 15.86 -6.04 18.34
N ALA A 85 14.56 -5.80 18.54
CA ALA A 85 13.83 -6.20 19.74
C ALA A 85 13.59 -7.71 19.83
N ASP A 86 13.38 -8.39 18.70
CA ASP A 86 13.35 -9.85 18.60
C ASP A 86 13.76 -10.32 17.20
N PRO A 87 15.06 -10.67 17.01
CA PRO A 87 15.57 -11.14 15.71
C PRO A 87 14.96 -12.45 15.23
N THR A 88 14.32 -13.20 16.13
CA THR A 88 13.68 -14.49 15.85
C THR A 88 12.18 -14.37 15.72
N PHE A 89 11.59 -13.17 15.75
CA PHE A 89 10.14 -13.02 15.66
C PHE A 89 9.61 -13.26 14.24
N ALA A 90 8.98 -14.40 14.01
CA ALA A 90 8.56 -14.82 12.67
C ALA A 90 7.60 -13.82 11.99
N MET A 91 6.63 -13.27 12.73
CA MET A 91 5.72 -12.27 12.18
C MET A 91 6.42 -10.94 11.89
N GLY A 92 7.46 -10.58 12.64
CA GLY A 92 8.30 -9.41 12.34
C GLY A 92 9.02 -9.55 11.00
N HIS A 93 9.54 -10.75 10.69
CA HIS A 93 10.06 -11.04 9.35
C HIS A 93 8.95 -11.06 8.30
N ALA A 94 7.79 -11.65 8.59
CA ALA A 94 6.67 -11.74 7.65
C ALA A 94 6.14 -10.37 7.23
N ILE A 95 5.93 -9.42 8.16
CA ILE A 95 5.49 -8.07 7.81
C ILE A 95 6.60 -7.30 7.08
N SER A 96 7.85 -7.40 7.54
CA SER A 96 8.98 -6.72 6.90
C SER A 96 9.14 -7.15 5.45
N THR A 97 9.20 -8.46 5.19
CA THR A 97 9.36 -9.03 3.85
C THR A 97 8.10 -8.87 3.00
N GLY A 98 6.93 -9.06 3.60
CA GLY A 98 5.64 -8.91 2.92
C GLY A 98 5.41 -7.51 2.39
N LEU A 99 5.76 -6.46 3.14
CA LEU A 99 5.62 -5.08 2.68
C LEU A 99 6.48 -4.77 1.44
N VAL A 100 7.71 -5.30 1.37
CA VAL A 100 8.56 -5.15 0.16
C VAL A 100 7.92 -5.82 -1.04
N LEU A 101 7.40 -7.04 -0.86
CA LEU A 101 6.78 -7.83 -1.92
C LEU A 101 5.48 -7.18 -2.42
N ILE A 102 4.63 -6.72 -1.51
CA ILE A 102 3.39 -5.99 -1.84
C ILE A 102 3.70 -4.68 -2.56
N GLY A 103 4.85 -4.04 -2.30
CA GLY A 103 5.30 -2.87 -3.06
C GLY A 103 5.50 -3.14 -4.55
N THR A 104 5.67 -4.39 -4.99
CA THR A 104 5.82 -4.88 -6.39
C THR A 104 6.96 -4.28 -7.21
N GLY A 105 7.75 -3.36 -6.64
CA GLY A 105 8.94 -2.76 -7.26
C GLY A 105 10.21 -3.61 -7.13
N SER A 106 10.15 -4.72 -6.40
CA SER A 106 11.25 -5.68 -6.24
C SER A 106 10.73 -7.12 -6.31
N SER A 107 11.58 -8.07 -6.70
CA SER A 107 11.25 -9.50 -6.71
C SER A 107 12.43 -10.34 -6.25
N VAL A 108 12.17 -11.50 -5.65
CA VAL A 108 13.22 -12.47 -5.23
C VAL A 108 14.07 -13.00 -6.39
N LYS A 109 13.62 -12.82 -7.63
CA LYS A 109 14.35 -13.24 -8.84
C LYS A 109 15.57 -12.36 -9.08
N LEU A 110 15.45 -11.05 -8.84
CA LEU A 110 16.47 -10.06 -9.15
C LEU A 110 17.14 -9.48 -7.90
N ASP A 111 16.38 -9.38 -6.81
CA ASP A 111 16.85 -8.86 -5.55
C ASP A 111 17.30 -9.99 -4.61
N LYS A 112 18.63 -10.10 -4.46
CA LYS A 112 19.27 -11.12 -3.60
C LYS A 112 19.05 -10.85 -2.11
N GLU A 113 18.85 -9.60 -1.71
CA GLU A 113 18.59 -9.25 -0.31
C GLU A 113 17.16 -9.66 0.06
N LEU A 114 16.20 -9.42 -0.85
CA LEU A 114 14.83 -9.87 -0.69
C LEU A 114 14.70 -11.40 -0.70
N ASP A 115 15.41 -12.09 -1.61
CA ASP A 115 15.49 -13.56 -1.60
C ASP A 115 16.06 -14.11 -0.28
N LEU A 116 17.13 -13.48 0.23
CA LEU A 116 17.68 -13.83 1.54
C LEU A 116 16.69 -13.55 2.69
N ALA A 117 15.94 -12.45 2.63
CA ALA A 117 14.92 -12.11 3.62
C ALA A 117 13.81 -13.18 3.68
N VAL A 118 13.31 -13.63 2.52
CA VAL A 118 12.32 -14.73 2.44
C VAL A 118 12.90 -16.02 3.02
N LYS A 119 14.14 -16.38 2.67
CA LYS A 119 14.81 -17.57 3.24
C LYS A 119 14.97 -17.49 4.75
N THR A 120 15.37 -16.33 5.26
CA THR A 120 15.53 -16.07 6.69
C THR A 120 14.20 -16.19 7.42
N MET A 121 13.13 -15.61 6.89
CA MET A 121 11.77 -15.76 7.42
C MET A 121 11.37 -17.24 7.52
N MET A 122 11.62 -18.03 6.46
CA MET A 122 11.32 -19.46 6.44
C MET A 122 12.15 -20.25 7.44
N GLU A 123 13.44 -19.95 7.59
CA GLU A 123 14.32 -20.58 8.58
C GLU A 123 13.85 -20.28 10.01
N VAL A 124 13.62 -19.01 10.33
CA VAL A 124 13.12 -18.56 11.65
C VAL A 124 11.77 -19.18 11.98
N SER A 125 10.90 -19.38 10.99
CA SER A 125 9.60 -20.04 11.21
C SER A 125 9.71 -21.51 11.65
N ARG A 126 10.86 -22.16 11.37
CA ARG A 126 11.12 -23.56 11.70
C ARG A 126 11.86 -23.74 13.03
N THR A 127 12.47 -22.68 13.56
CA THR A 127 13.26 -22.76 14.81
C THR A 127 12.42 -22.61 16.07
N GLN A 128 11.15 -22.24 15.95
CA GLN A 128 10.23 -22.03 17.08
C GLN A 128 8.82 -22.56 16.77
N PRO A 129 8.03 -22.92 17.78
CA PRO A 129 6.62 -23.23 17.58
C PRO A 129 5.85 -21.97 17.22
N LEU A 130 5.17 -21.99 16.08
CA LEU A 130 4.27 -20.93 15.63
C LEU A 130 2.81 -21.33 15.80
N THR A 131 1.95 -20.34 16.05
CA THR A 131 0.50 -20.54 15.96
C THR A 131 0.09 -20.83 14.51
N ARG A 132 -1.10 -21.44 14.30
CA ARG A 132 -1.62 -21.68 12.95
C ARG A 132 -1.71 -20.39 12.12
N ARG A 133 -2.12 -19.28 12.75
CA ARG A 133 -2.21 -17.95 12.12
C ARG A 133 -0.85 -17.49 11.59
N GLU A 134 0.19 -17.56 12.41
CA GLU A 134 1.53 -17.14 12.03
C GLU A 134 2.14 -18.03 10.94
N GLN A 135 1.90 -19.35 11.00
CA GLN A 135 2.30 -20.28 9.94
C GLN A 135 1.65 -19.93 8.61
N LEU A 136 0.37 -19.55 8.62
CA LEU A 136 -0.35 -19.13 7.41
C LEU A 136 0.21 -17.84 6.84
N HIS A 137 0.52 -16.84 7.68
CA HIS A 137 1.15 -15.58 7.24
C HIS A 137 2.50 -15.82 6.58
N VAL A 138 3.39 -16.59 7.23
CA VAL A 138 4.69 -16.96 6.66
C VAL A 138 4.53 -17.70 5.33
N SER A 139 3.61 -18.67 5.27
CA SER A 139 3.34 -19.44 4.06
C SER A 139 2.78 -18.56 2.93
N ALA A 140 1.91 -17.60 3.26
CA ALA A 140 1.31 -16.69 2.29
C ALA A 140 2.37 -15.76 1.69
N VAL A 141 3.23 -15.17 2.53
CA VAL A 141 4.34 -14.31 2.08
C VAL A 141 5.33 -15.09 1.21
N GLU A 142 5.70 -16.32 1.60
CA GLU A 142 6.57 -17.17 0.77
C GLU A 142 5.91 -17.53 -0.57
N THR A 143 4.60 -17.81 -0.56
CA THR A 143 3.83 -18.14 -1.76
C THR A 143 3.71 -16.95 -2.70
N PHE A 144 3.49 -15.76 -2.14
CA PHE A 144 3.49 -14.49 -2.88
C PHE A 144 4.86 -14.23 -3.51
N ALA A 145 5.94 -14.42 -2.74
CA ALA A 145 7.32 -14.27 -3.24
C ALA A 145 7.64 -15.18 -4.44
N LYS A 146 7.00 -16.35 -4.52
CA LYS A 146 7.11 -17.30 -5.64
C LYS A 146 6.20 -16.94 -6.84
N GLY A 147 5.50 -15.82 -6.79
CA GLY A 147 4.61 -15.34 -7.85
C GLY A 147 3.21 -15.97 -7.87
N ASN A 148 2.85 -16.79 -6.86
CA ASN A 148 1.52 -17.42 -6.81
C ASN A 148 0.57 -16.58 -5.96
N PHE A 149 0.19 -15.41 -6.46
CA PHE A 149 -0.69 -14.48 -5.75
C PHE A 149 -2.07 -15.08 -5.41
N PRO A 150 -2.76 -15.83 -6.30
CA PRO A 150 -4.04 -16.44 -5.94
C PRO A 150 -3.94 -17.37 -4.74
N LYS A 151 -2.87 -18.18 -4.66
CA LYS A 151 -2.68 -19.08 -3.52
C LYS A 151 -2.30 -18.32 -2.24
N ALA A 152 -1.56 -17.22 -2.35
CA ALA A 152 -1.29 -16.35 -1.21
C ALA A 152 -2.59 -15.76 -0.65
N CYS A 153 -3.49 -15.27 -1.51
CA CYS A 153 -4.83 -14.82 -1.11
C CYS A 153 -5.59 -15.92 -0.36
N GLU A 154 -5.66 -17.15 -0.87
CA GLU A 154 -6.32 -18.27 -0.18
C GLU A 154 -5.77 -18.55 1.23
N LEU A 155 -4.48 -18.32 1.45
CA LEU A 155 -3.84 -18.51 2.76
C LEU A 155 -4.19 -17.36 3.73
N TRP A 156 -4.22 -16.11 3.26
CA TRP A 156 -4.70 -14.99 4.06
C TRP A 156 -6.21 -15.08 4.33
N GLU A 157 -7.02 -15.56 3.38
CA GLU A 157 -8.45 -15.82 3.60
C GLU A 157 -8.71 -16.87 4.67
N GLN A 158 -7.90 -17.92 4.75
CA GLN A 158 -7.97 -18.89 5.85
C GLN A 158 -7.74 -18.22 7.20
N ILE A 159 -6.83 -17.23 7.27
CA ILE A 159 -6.63 -16.44 8.49
C ILE A 159 -7.89 -15.65 8.80
N LEU A 160 -8.47 -14.96 7.81
CA LEU A 160 -9.66 -14.13 8.01
C LEU A 160 -10.91 -14.93 8.41
N GLN A 161 -10.99 -16.21 8.04
CA GLN A 161 -12.06 -17.11 8.50
C GLN A 161 -11.99 -17.38 10.01
N ASP A 162 -10.78 -17.63 10.54
CA ASP A 162 -10.57 -17.96 11.95
C ASP A 162 -10.36 -16.70 12.83
N HIS A 163 -9.80 -15.66 12.23
CA HIS A 163 -9.38 -14.40 12.86
C HIS A 163 -9.83 -13.21 12.00
N PRO A 164 -11.14 -12.88 11.99
CA PRO A 164 -11.69 -11.84 11.10
C PRO A 164 -11.16 -10.44 11.37
N THR A 165 -10.50 -10.22 12.52
CA THR A 165 -9.88 -8.96 12.92
C THR A 165 -8.37 -8.89 12.66
N ASP A 166 -7.78 -9.83 11.91
CA ASP A 166 -6.38 -9.78 11.49
C ASP A 166 -6.19 -8.77 10.34
N MET A 167 -5.82 -7.54 10.68
CA MET A 167 -5.65 -6.44 9.72
C MET A 167 -4.55 -6.70 8.69
N LEU A 168 -3.47 -7.41 9.06
CA LEU A 168 -2.38 -7.70 8.13
C LEU A 168 -2.87 -8.64 7.02
N ALA A 169 -3.61 -9.70 7.39
CA ALA A 169 -4.20 -10.63 6.43
C ALA A 169 -5.22 -9.92 5.53
N LEU A 170 -6.05 -9.05 6.12
CA LEU A 170 -7.02 -8.25 5.37
C LEU A 170 -6.33 -7.39 4.32
N LYS A 171 -5.33 -6.60 4.70
CA LYS A 171 -4.70 -5.69 3.76
C LYS A 171 -3.85 -6.42 2.72
N PHE A 172 -3.06 -7.43 3.09
CA PHE A 172 -2.27 -8.19 2.12
C PHE A 172 -3.15 -8.94 1.11
N SER A 173 -4.26 -9.54 1.54
CA SER A 173 -5.21 -10.15 0.61
C SER A 173 -5.91 -9.12 -0.27
N HIS A 174 -6.34 -7.99 0.29
CA HIS A 174 -6.98 -6.90 -0.45
C HIS A 174 -6.07 -6.37 -1.57
N ASP A 175 -4.82 -6.04 -1.27
CA ASP A 175 -3.87 -5.53 -2.26
C ASP A 175 -3.52 -6.60 -3.30
N ALA A 176 -3.37 -7.86 -2.90
CA ALA A 176 -3.15 -8.96 -3.83
C ALA A 176 -4.34 -9.19 -4.78
N TYR A 177 -5.59 -9.08 -4.30
CA TYR A 177 -6.77 -9.13 -5.17
C TYR A 177 -6.82 -7.94 -6.13
N PHE A 178 -6.45 -6.75 -5.67
CA PHE A 178 -6.33 -5.57 -6.52
C PHE A 178 -5.35 -5.82 -7.67
N TYR A 179 -4.16 -6.37 -7.41
CA TYR A 179 -3.19 -6.71 -8.44
C TYR A 179 -3.67 -7.79 -9.42
N LEU A 180 -4.51 -8.71 -8.96
CA LEU A 180 -5.10 -9.77 -9.78
C LEU A 180 -6.32 -9.31 -10.60
N GLY A 181 -6.85 -8.11 -10.34
CA GLY A 181 -8.12 -7.65 -10.91
C GLY A 181 -9.34 -8.41 -10.37
N TYR A 182 -9.23 -9.04 -9.20
CA TYR A 182 -10.28 -9.86 -8.59
C TYR A 182 -11.21 -8.99 -7.72
N GLN A 183 -11.92 -8.05 -8.36
CA GLN A 183 -12.73 -7.03 -7.71
C GLN A 183 -13.83 -7.61 -6.81
N GLU A 184 -14.52 -8.67 -7.26
CA GLU A 184 -15.57 -9.33 -6.47
C GLU A 184 -15.01 -9.97 -5.20
N GLN A 185 -13.86 -10.66 -5.31
CA GLN A 185 -13.19 -11.29 -4.18
C GLN A 185 -12.65 -10.24 -3.21
N MET A 186 -12.10 -9.14 -3.71
CA MET A 186 -11.66 -8.00 -2.91
C MET A 186 -12.81 -7.44 -2.06
N ARG A 187 -13.97 -7.17 -2.67
CA ARG A 187 -15.18 -6.74 -1.94
C ARG A 187 -15.64 -7.80 -0.94
N ASP A 188 -15.84 -9.03 -1.41
CA ASP A 188 -16.51 -10.07 -0.63
C ASP A 188 -15.66 -10.54 0.55
N SER A 189 -14.33 -10.48 0.44
CA SER A 189 -13.40 -10.71 1.55
C SER A 189 -13.68 -9.77 2.71
N VAL A 190 -13.71 -8.47 2.43
CA VAL A 190 -13.98 -7.44 3.44
C VAL A 190 -15.42 -7.57 3.95
N ALA A 191 -16.40 -7.81 3.07
CA ALA A 191 -17.81 -7.97 3.44
C ALA A 191 -18.05 -9.12 4.45
N ARG A 192 -17.34 -10.25 4.29
CA ARG A 192 -17.44 -11.41 5.21
C ARG A 192 -16.99 -11.06 6.63
N ILE A 193 -15.92 -10.29 6.75
CA ILE A 193 -15.30 -9.95 8.04
C ILE A 193 -15.85 -8.66 8.64
N TYR A 194 -16.47 -7.79 7.84
CA TYR A 194 -16.98 -6.49 8.26
C TYR A 194 -17.84 -6.50 9.55
N PRO A 195 -18.79 -7.45 9.75
CA PRO A 195 -19.59 -7.49 10.98
C PRO A 195 -18.79 -7.73 12.27
N PHE A 196 -17.56 -8.23 12.16
CA PHE A 196 -16.67 -8.46 13.31
C PHE A 196 -15.85 -7.22 13.68
N TRP A 197 -15.80 -6.20 12.81
CA TRP A 197 -15.09 -4.93 13.06
C TRP A 197 -16.02 -3.91 13.71
N THR A 198 -16.31 -4.11 14.99
CA THR A 198 -17.13 -3.19 15.78
C THR A 198 -16.41 -1.85 16.00
N PRO A 199 -17.14 -0.74 16.25
CA PRO A 199 -16.54 0.59 16.38
C PRO A 199 -15.50 0.73 17.51
N ASP A 200 -15.54 -0.15 18.50
CA ASP A 200 -14.57 -0.18 19.59
C ASP A 200 -13.24 -0.81 19.20
N ILE A 201 -13.18 -1.64 18.14
CA ILE A 201 -11.94 -2.26 17.65
C ILE A 201 -11.08 -1.20 16.93
N PRO A 202 -9.75 -1.15 17.19
CA PRO A 202 -8.89 -0.17 16.56
C PRO A 202 -8.89 -0.35 15.05
N LEU A 203 -8.75 0.73 14.30
CA LEU A 203 -8.77 0.76 12.83
C LEU A 203 -10.10 0.34 12.17
N SER A 204 -11.18 0.12 12.92
CA SER A 204 -12.50 -0.22 12.36
C SER A 204 -13.00 0.81 11.33
N SER A 205 -12.68 2.10 11.50
CA SER A 205 -12.97 3.14 10.50
C SER A 205 -12.21 2.95 9.19
N TYR A 206 -10.97 2.45 9.23
CA TYR A 206 -10.19 2.15 8.03
C TYR A 206 -10.73 0.91 7.32
N VAL A 207 -11.19 -0.11 8.05
CA VAL A 207 -11.87 -1.28 7.45
C VAL A 207 -13.15 -0.86 6.74
N LYS A 208 -13.87 0.13 7.29
CA LYS A 208 -15.00 0.76 6.62
C LYS A 208 -14.59 1.42 5.28
N GLY A 209 -13.48 2.16 5.26
CA GLY A 209 -12.89 2.72 4.04
C GLY A 209 -12.52 1.64 3.00
N ILE A 210 -11.83 0.58 3.44
CA ILE A 210 -11.45 -0.56 2.58
C ILE A 210 -12.69 -1.22 1.98
N TYR A 211 -13.74 -1.44 2.77
CA TYR A 211 -14.98 -2.01 2.25
C TYR A 211 -15.69 -1.08 1.26
N SER A 212 -15.68 0.23 1.53
CA SER A 212 -16.27 1.21 0.64
C SER A 212 -15.60 1.20 -0.74
N PHE A 213 -14.28 1.01 -0.79
CA PHE A 213 -13.54 0.87 -2.05
C PHE A 213 -13.95 -0.40 -2.81
N GLY A 214 -14.05 -1.55 -2.15
CA GLY A 214 -14.54 -2.78 -2.79
C GLY A 214 -15.96 -2.67 -3.34
N LEU A 215 -16.84 -1.90 -2.67
CA LEU A 215 -18.18 -1.58 -3.18
C LEU A 215 -18.10 -0.68 -4.43
N MET A 216 -17.24 0.33 -4.41
CA MET A 216 -17.02 1.24 -5.54
C MET A 216 -16.51 0.48 -6.77
N GLU A 217 -15.49 -0.35 -6.62
CA GLU A 217 -14.89 -1.17 -7.69
C GLU A 217 -15.86 -2.20 -8.30
N THR A 218 -16.96 -2.47 -7.62
CA THR A 218 -18.03 -3.36 -8.10
C THR A 218 -19.34 -2.64 -8.39
N ASN A 219 -19.26 -1.32 -8.62
CA ASN A 219 -20.34 -0.45 -9.09
C ASN A 219 -21.49 -0.20 -8.09
N PHE A 220 -21.28 -0.42 -6.80
CA PHE A 220 -22.25 -0.08 -5.73
C PHE A 220 -22.00 1.34 -5.19
N TYR A 221 -21.95 2.34 -6.09
CA TYR A 221 -21.48 3.70 -5.78
C TYR A 221 -22.22 4.37 -4.61
N ASP A 222 -23.55 4.30 -4.56
CA ASP A 222 -24.32 4.94 -3.48
C ASP A 222 -24.01 4.33 -2.10
N GLN A 223 -23.79 3.01 -2.05
CA GLN A 223 -23.42 2.31 -0.81
C GLN A 223 -21.98 2.63 -0.43
N ALA A 224 -21.08 2.63 -1.40
CA ALA A 224 -19.69 3.01 -1.22
C ALA A 224 -19.55 4.44 -0.69
N GLU A 225 -20.27 5.40 -1.29
CA GLU A 225 -20.21 6.81 -0.91
C GLU A 225 -20.68 7.03 0.52
N LYS A 226 -21.82 6.42 0.88
CA LYS A 226 -22.33 6.48 2.25
C LYS A 226 -21.29 5.94 3.24
N LEU A 227 -20.70 4.79 2.93
CA LEU A 227 -19.77 4.11 3.81
C LEU A 227 -18.44 4.88 3.95
N ALA A 228 -17.91 5.43 2.86
CA ALA A 228 -16.73 6.27 2.86
C ALA A 228 -16.96 7.57 3.64
N LYS A 229 -18.10 8.24 3.45
CA LYS A 229 -18.44 9.46 4.23
C LYS A 229 -18.60 9.18 5.72
N GLU A 230 -19.16 8.03 6.08
CA GLU A 230 -19.19 7.60 7.47
C GLU A 230 -17.78 7.35 8.03
N ALA A 231 -16.87 6.74 7.26
CA ALA A 231 -15.47 6.56 7.68
C ALA A 231 -14.77 7.91 7.89
N LEU A 232 -14.92 8.85 6.95
CA LEU A 232 -14.37 10.21 7.03
C LEU A 232 -14.97 11.02 8.19
N SER A 233 -16.22 10.78 8.57
CA SER A 233 -16.81 11.42 9.75
C SER A 233 -16.17 10.97 11.08
N ILE A 234 -15.58 9.77 11.11
CA ILE A 234 -14.87 9.22 12.26
C ILE A 234 -13.39 9.63 12.19
N ASN A 235 -12.79 9.52 11.01
CA ASN A 235 -11.39 9.84 10.77
C ASN A 235 -11.23 10.66 9.48
N PRO A 236 -11.23 12.00 9.58
CA PRO A 236 -11.16 12.87 8.40
C PRO A 236 -9.87 12.74 7.59
N THR A 237 -8.79 12.21 8.18
CA THR A 237 -7.48 12.06 7.52
C THR A 237 -7.29 10.68 6.87
N ASP A 238 -8.34 9.86 6.79
CA ASP A 238 -8.29 8.58 6.07
C ASP A 238 -8.22 8.82 4.55
N ALA A 239 -7.01 8.89 4.02
CA ALA A 239 -6.75 9.14 2.61
C ALA A 239 -7.34 8.07 1.67
N TRP A 240 -7.56 6.84 2.13
CA TRP A 240 -8.17 5.77 1.34
C TRP A 240 -9.68 5.96 1.18
N SER A 241 -10.34 6.46 2.23
CA SER A 241 -11.74 6.86 2.14
C SER A 241 -11.92 8.11 1.27
N VAL A 242 -10.98 9.06 1.29
CA VAL A 242 -10.95 10.19 0.34
C VAL A 242 -10.82 9.68 -1.09
N HIS A 243 -9.86 8.80 -1.35
CA HIS A 243 -9.63 8.17 -2.65
C HIS A 243 -10.90 7.48 -3.17
N THR A 244 -11.61 6.76 -2.31
CA THR A 244 -12.87 6.10 -2.68
C THR A 244 -13.93 7.12 -3.13
N VAL A 245 -14.10 8.24 -2.42
CA VAL A 245 -15.05 9.29 -2.80
C VAL A 245 -14.64 9.95 -4.13
N ALA A 246 -13.34 10.15 -4.35
CA ALA A 246 -12.84 10.67 -5.63
C ALA A 246 -13.20 9.72 -6.79
N HIS A 247 -12.91 8.43 -6.65
CA HIS A 247 -13.33 7.43 -7.64
C HIS A 247 -14.83 7.47 -7.90
N ILE A 248 -15.66 7.60 -6.87
CA ILE A 248 -17.12 7.63 -7.06
C ILE A 248 -17.55 8.82 -7.94
N HIS A 249 -17.02 10.02 -7.68
CA HIS A 249 -17.31 11.18 -8.53
C HIS A 249 -16.79 11.00 -9.96
N GLU A 250 -15.64 10.35 -10.14
CA GLU A 250 -15.12 9.99 -11.47
C GLU A 250 -16.08 9.03 -12.19
N MET A 251 -16.43 7.91 -11.56
CA MET A 251 -17.29 6.87 -12.14
C MET A 251 -18.71 7.36 -12.45
N LYS A 252 -19.20 8.36 -11.71
CA LYS A 252 -20.51 9.00 -11.94
C LYS A 252 -20.44 10.20 -12.89
N ALA A 253 -19.25 10.55 -13.38
CA ALA A 253 -18.99 11.75 -14.19
C ALA A 253 -19.42 13.06 -13.49
N GLU A 254 -19.31 13.12 -12.17
CA GLU A 254 -19.63 14.27 -11.32
C GLU A 254 -18.41 15.19 -11.15
N ILE A 255 -17.83 15.63 -12.27
CA ILE A 255 -16.53 16.34 -12.34
C ILE A 255 -16.48 17.54 -11.39
N LYS A 256 -17.55 18.35 -11.37
CA LYS A 256 -17.63 19.55 -10.54
C LYS A 256 -17.58 19.20 -9.05
N ASP A 257 -18.36 18.21 -8.63
CA ASP A 257 -18.44 17.80 -7.23
C ASP A 257 -17.13 17.13 -6.78
N GLY A 258 -16.50 16.34 -7.67
CA GLY A 258 -15.18 15.78 -7.45
C GLY A 258 -14.09 16.84 -7.25
N LEU A 259 -14.04 17.87 -8.11
CA LEU A 259 -13.09 18.98 -7.97
C LEU A 259 -13.30 19.74 -6.65
N GLU A 260 -14.55 20.07 -6.33
CA GLU A 260 -14.88 20.74 -5.07
C GLU A 260 -14.46 19.86 -3.89
N PHE A 261 -14.75 18.55 -3.92
CA PHE A 261 -14.37 17.62 -2.85
C PHE A 261 -12.85 17.55 -2.65
N MET A 262 -12.07 17.39 -3.73
CA MET A 262 -10.59 17.31 -3.63
C MET A 262 -10.00 18.60 -3.08
N GLN A 263 -10.50 19.75 -3.53
CA GLN A 263 -10.04 21.06 -3.04
C GLN A 263 -10.35 21.28 -1.56
N HIS A 264 -11.57 20.95 -1.11
CA HIS A 264 -11.96 21.17 0.28
C HIS A 264 -11.27 20.19 1.25
N SER A 265 -10.94 18.98 0.79
CA SER A 265 -10.36 17.93 1.63
C SER A 265 -8.83 17.91 1.64
N GLU A 266 -8.15 18.64 0.74
CA GLU A 266 -6.69 18.57 0.52
C GLU A 266 -5.85 18.59 1.81
N THR A 267 -6.17 19.50 2.74
CA THR A 267 -5.41 19.65 3.99
C THR A 267 -5.47 18.44 4.92
N LEU A 268 -6.40 17.51 4.68
CA LEU A 268 -6.60 16.30 5.49
C LEU A 268 -5.78 15.10 4.99
N TRP A 269 -5.40 15.08 3.71
CA TRP A 269 -4.77 13.90 3.10
C TRP A 269 -3.46 14.20 2.37
N LYS A 270 -3.11 15.46 2.08
CA LYS A 270 -1.88 15.81 1.32
C LYS A 270 -0.57 15.34 1.96
N ASP A 271 -0.56 15.13 3.28
CA ASP A 271 0.60 14.64 4.03
C ASP A 271 0.57 13.09 4.19
N SER A 272 -0.32 12.39 3.48
CA SER A 272 -0.39 10.93 3.44
C SER A 272 0.59 10.39 2.41
N ASP A 273 1.79 10.07 2.87
CA ASP A 273 2.96 9.67 2.07
C ASP A 273 2.65 8.91 0.77
N MET A 274 1.93 7.77 0.84
CA MET A 274 1.72 6.89 -0.32
C MET A 274 0.51 7.23 -1.18
N LEU A 275 -0.47 7.90 -0.59
CA LEU A 275 -1.79 8.07 -1.20
C LEU A 275 -2.06 9.50 -1.64
N ALA A 276 -1.28 10.46 -1.15
CA ALA A 276 -1.38 11.85 -1.56
C ALA A 276 -1.13 12.00 -3.07
N CYS A 277 -0.09 11.37 -3.61
CA CYS A 277 0.21 11.36 -5.04
C CYS A 277 -1.01 10.88 -5.85
N HIS A 278 -1.58 9.74 -5.46
CA HIS A 278 -2.73 9.15 -6.14
C HIS A 278 -4.00 10.00 -6.01
N ASN A 279 -4.22 10.65 -4.86
CA ASN A 279 -5.33 11.59 -4.70
C ASN A 279 -5.14 12.85 -5.58
N TYR A 280 -3.92 13.37 -5.71
CA TYR A 280 -3.62 14.42 -6.68
C TYR A 280 -3.80 13.95 -8.13
N TRP A 281 -3.52 12.69 -8.44
CA TRP A 281 -3.80 12.10 -9.75
C TRP A 281 -5.29 12.12 -10.09
N HIS A 282 -6.16 11.72 -9.15
CA HIS A 282 -7.63 11.84 -9.30
C HIS A 282 -8.08 13.28 -9.53
N TRP A 283 -7.53 14.23 -8.76
CA TRP A 283 -7.81 15.66 -8.99
C TRP A 283 -7.43 16.06 -10.43
N ALA A 284 -6.24 15.68 -10.87
CA ALA A 284 -5.79 16.01 -12.22
C ALA A 284 -6.67 15.38 -13.31
N LEU A 285 -7.22 14.18 -13.10
CA LEU A 285 -8.17 13.59 -14.04
C LEU A 285 -9.43 14.44 -14.24
N TYR A 286 -10.00 14.99 -13.17
CA TYR A 286 -11.15 15.89 -13.32
C TYR A 286 -10.81 17.14 -14.14
N LEU A 287 -9.59 17.66 -14.00
CA LEU A 287 -9.12 18.79 -14.80
C LEU A 287 -8.95 18.41 -16.27
N ILE A 288 -8.43 17.21 -16.54
CA ILE A 288 -8.33 16.68 -17.91
C ILE A 288 -9.72 16.56 -18.54
N GLU A 289 -10.67 15.93 -17.85
CA GLU A 289 -12.05 15.75 -18.35
C GLU A 289 -12.76 17.09 -18.58
N LYS A 290 -12.44 18.11 -17.78
CA LYS A 290 -12.96 19.47 -17.96
C LYS A 290 -12.27 20.24 -19.10
N GLY A 291 -11.17 19.73 -19.66
CA GLY A 291 -10.34 20.41 -20.66
C GLY A 291 -9.37 21.45 -20.08
N GLU A 292 -9.16 21.47 -18.76
CA GLU A 292 -8.23 22.36 -18.06
C GLU A 292 -6.82 21.76 -17.99
N TYR A 293 -6.26 21.43 -19.16
CA TYR A 293 -5.01 20.65 -19.27
C TYR A 293 -3.77 21.31 -18.63
N GLU A 294 -3.64 22.63 -18.68
CA GLU A 294 -2.54 23.36 -18.03
C GLU A 294 -2.60 23.25 -16.50
N ALA A 295 -3.81 23.24 -15.94
CA ALA A 295 -4.01 23.05 -14.50
C ALA A 295 -3.68 21.60 -14.10
N ALA A 296 -4.07 20.62 -14.93
CA ALA A 296 -3.67 19.23 -14.75
C ALA A 296 -2.14 19.06 -14.79
N LEU A 297 -1.47 19.65 -15.78
CA LEU A 297 0.00 19.65 -15.86
C LEU A 297 0.66 20.34 -14.66
N THR A 298 0.04 21.40 -14.12
CA THR A 298 0.52 22.03 -12.89
C THR A 298 0.51 21.04 -11.72
N ILE A 299 -0.60 20.32 -11.51
CA ILE A 299 -0.68 19.27 -10.47
C ILE A 299 0.39 18.19 -10.69
N TYR A 300 0.58 17.77 -11.94
CA TYR A 300 1.61 16.79 -12.28
C TYR A 300 3.00 17.25 -11.86
N ASP A 301 3.37 18.48 -12.21
CA ASP A 301 4.70 19.04 -11.95
C ASP A 301 4.93 19.35 -10.46
N THR A 302 3.88 19.70 -9.72
CA THR A 302 4.02 20.10 -8.31
C THR A 302 3.87 18.95 -7.32
N HIS A 303 3.13 17.89 -7.66
CA HIS A 303 2.81 16.81 -6.73
C HIS A 303 3.21 15.43 -7.24
N ILE A 304 2.83 15.06 -8.47
CA ILE A 304 2.96 13.68 -8.96
C ILE A 304 4.41 13.35 -9.31
N LEU A 305 5.05 14.16 -10.18
CA LEU A 305 6.43 13.94 -10.58
C LEU A 305 7.42 14.03 -9.41
N PRO A 306 7.31 15.02 -8.49
CA PRO A 306 8.17 15.06 -7.30
C PRO A 306 8.02 13.82 -6.41
N SER A 307 6.79 13.30 -6.22
CA SER A 307 6.55 12.06 -5.46
C SER A 307 7.24 10.87 -6.12
N LEU A 308 7.05 10.70 -7.43
CA LEU A 308 7.70 9.64 -8.21
C LEU A 308 9.23 9.69 -8.06
N GLN A 309 9.83 10.87 -8.18
CA GLN A 309 11.29 11.03 -8.13
C GLN A 309 11.87 10.81 -6.73
N ALA A 310 11.13 11.18 -5.68
CA ALA A 310 11.56 10.99 -4.30
C ALA A 310 11.41 9.53 -3.84
N ASN A 311 10.34 8.85 -4.24
CA ASN A 311 9.89 7.61 -3.61
C ASN A 311 10.15 6.39 -4.51
N GLY A 312 9.97 6.56 -5.82
CA GLY A 312 10.03 5.49 -6.81
C GLY A 312 8.96 4.40 -6.62
N ALA A 313 7.87 4.69 -5.91
CA ALA A 313 6.81 3.73 -5.64
C ALA A 313 6.08 3.35 -6.94
N MET A 314 5.64 2.09 -7.06
CA MET A 314 5.01 1.61 -8.29
C MET A 314 3.67 2.30 -8.58
N LEU A 315 2.94 2.74 -7.55
CA LEU A 315 1.72 3.53 -7.72
C LEU A 315 2.02 4.88 -8.38
N ASP A 316 3.04 5.60 -7.90
CA ASP A 316 3.47 6.88 -8.49
C ASP A 316 3.95 6.71 -9.94
N VAL A 317 4.57 5.57 -10.27
CA VAL A 317 4.95 5.23 -11.66
C VAL A 317 3.71 5.10 -12.53
N VAL A 318 2.73 4.31 -12.07
CA VAL A 318 1.47 4.08 -12.78
C VAL A 318 0.75 5.42 -12.99
N ASP A 319 0.59 6.22 -11.94
CA ASP A 319 -0.06 7.53 -11.98
C ASP A 319 0.61 8.45 -13.01
N SER A 320 1.94 8.54 -12.94
CA SER A 320 2.72 9.38 -13.85
C SER A 320 2.56 8.96 -15.31
N CYS A 321 2.80 7.68 -15.62
CA CYS A 321 2.69 7.15 -16.97
C CYS A 321 1.25 7.28 -17.52
N SER A 322 0.27 6.90 -16.71
CA SER A 322 -1.16 6.92 -17.05
C SER A 322 -1.65 8.33 -17.36
N MET A 323 -1.19 9.33 -16.59
CA MET A 323 -1.55 10.73 -16.78
C MET A 323 -0.90 11.35 -18.02
N LEU A 324 0.41 11.15 -18.22
CA LEU A 324 1.11 11.66 -19.40
C LEU A 324 0.51 11.08 -20.69
N TYR A 325 0.20 9.78 -20.70
CA TYR A 325 -0.42 9.14 -21.85
C TYR A 325 -1.80 9.72 -22.18
N ARG A 326 -2.65 9.94 -21.17
CA ARG A 326 -3.97 10.58 -21.34
C ARG A 326 -3.87 11.99 -21.90
N LEU A 327 -2.99 12.82 -21.35
CA LEU A 327 -2.75 14.17 -21.85
C LEU A 327 -2.32 14.15 -23.33
N GLN A 328 -1.45 13.21 -23.72
CA GLN A 328 -1.07 13.06 -25.14
C GLN A 328 -2.24 12.62 -26.03
N MET A 329 -3.13 11.76 -25.54
CA MET A 329 -4.35 11.39 -26.27
C MET A 329 -5.27 12.58 -26.52
N GLU A 330 -5.32 13.52 -25.57
CA GLU A 330 -6.02 14.81 -25.70
C GLU A 330 -5.27 15.82 -26.60
N GLY A 331 -4.14 15.43 -27.20
CA GLY A 331 -3.32 16.30 -28.06
C GLY A 331 -2.47 17.31 -27.29
N VAL A 332 -2.36 17.18 -25.96
CA VAL A 332 -1.54 18.05 -25.11
C VAL A 332 -0.06 17.69 -25.25
N SER A 333 0.79 18.70 -25.41
CA SER A 333 2.24 18.51 -25.41
C SER A 333 2.74 18.30 -23.98
N VAL A 334 3.24 17.10 -23.70
CA VAL A 334 3.81 16.75 -22.38
C VAL A 334 5.28 17.15 -22.22
N GLY A 335 5.92 17.66 -23.27
CA GLY A 335 7.30 18.15 -23.24
C GLY A 335 8.30 17.08 -22.81
N GLN A 336 9.18 17.42 -21.86
CA GLN A 336 10.28 16.56 -21.40
C GLN A 336 9.85 15.53 -20.35
N ARG A 337 8.59 15.55 -19.88
CA ARG A 337 8.14 14.79 -18.69
C ARG A 337 8.36 13.27 -18.80
N TRP A 338 8.27 12.69 -20.00
CA TRP A 338 8.61 11.27 -20.20
C TRP A 338 10.07 10.95 -19.87
N GLN A 339 10.97 11.88 -20.16
CA GLN A 339 12.40 11.74 -19.86
C GLN A 339 12.70 11.92 -18.37
N ASP A 340 11.81 12.58 -17.63
CA ASP A 340 11.90 12.70 -16.18
C ASP A 340 11.37 11.43 -15.48
N VAL A 341 10.47 10.67 -16.12
CA VAL A 341 9.93 9.37 -15.65
C VAL A 341 10.88 8.21 -15.96
N LEU A 342 11.50 8.22 -17.15
CA LEU A 342 12.33 7.10 -17.64
C LEU A 342 13.44 6.63 -16.68
N PRO A 343 14.19 7.50 -15.97
CA PRO A 343 15.22 7.05 -15.04
C PRO A 343 14.69 6.16 -13.92
N VAL A 344 13.43 6.38 -13.49
CA VAL A 344 12.79 5.56 -12.46
C VAL A 344 12.34 4.23 -13.03
N THR A 345 11.72 4.21 -14.21
CA THR A 345 11.16 2.97 -14.80
C THR A 345 12.19 2.08 -15.47
N ARG A 346 13.29 2.64 -16.02
CA ARG A 346 14.34 1.89 -16.71
C ARG A 346 14.95 0.79 -15.83
N LYS A 347 15.10 1.02 -14.52
CA LYS A 347 15.67 0.04 -13.60
C LYS A 347 14.80 -1.23 -13.43
N HIS A 348 13.53 -1.15 -13.84
CA HIS A 348 12.54 -2.21 -13.72
C HIS A 348 12.29 -2.96 -15.04
N SER A 349 13.10 -2.72 -16.09
CA SER A 349 12.90 -3.30 -17.44
C SER A 349 12.86 -4.83 -17.47
N ARG A 350 13.33 -5.50 -16.41
CA ARG A 350 13.50 -6.95 -16.31
C ARG A 350 12.66 -7.60 -15.20
N ASP A 351 11.90 -6.80 -14.44
CA ASP A 351 11.26 -7.22 -13.19
C ASP A 351 10.14 -8.23 -13.44
N HIS A 352 9.19 -7.85 -14.30
CA HIS A 352 8.02 -8.65 -14.70
C HIS A 352 7.22 -9.22 -13.51
N THR A 353 7.15 -8.46 -12.40
CA THR A 353 6.36 -8.82 -11.21
C THR A 353 4.86 -8.75 -11.50
N LEU A 354 4.43 -7.70 -12.21
CA LEU A 354 3.05 -7.48 -12.64
C LEU A 354 3.04 -6.97 -14.07
N LEU A 355 2.24 -7.61 -14.93
CA LEU A 355 2.04 -7.15 -16.32
C LEU A 355 1.48 -5.72 -16.37
N PHE A 356 0.71 -5.33 -15.36
CA PHE A 356 0.21 -3.97 -15.22
C PHE A 356 1.37 -2.96 -15.09
N ASN A 357 2.39 -3.26 -14.28
CA ASN A 357 3.57 -2.41 -14.15
C ASN A 357 4.41 -2.42 -15.44
N ASP A 358 4.60 -3.59 -16.06
CA ASP A 358 5.33 -3.71 -17.33
C ASP A 358 4.72 -2.83 -18.44
N ALA A 359 3.39 -2.75 -18.52
CA ALA A 359 2.71 -1.88 -19.47
C ALA A 359 3.05 -0.40 -19.24
N HIS A 360 3.13 0.06 -17.98
CA HIS A 360 3.50 1.44 -17.65
C HIS A 360 4.99 1.72 -17.87
N PHE A 361 5.87 0.74 -17.62
CA PHE A 361 7.28 0.85 -17.99
C PHE A 361 7.47 0.97 -19.50
N LEU A 362 6.70 0.21 -20.28
CA LEU A 362 6.68 0.30 -21.74
C LEU A 362 6.16 1.65 -22.22
N MET A 363 5.10 2.19 -21.60
CA MET A 363 4.61 3.56 -21.89
C MET A 363 5.72 4.58 -21.66
N ALA A 364 6.45 4.49 -20.54
CA ALA A 364 7.54 5.40 -20.23
C ALA A 364 8.67 5.33 -21.27
N SER A 365 9.14 4.12 -21.63
CA SER A 365 10.23 3.98 -22.60
C SER A 365 9.84 4.42 -24.01
N LEU A 366 8.60 4.14 -24.43
CA LEU A 366 8.07 4.60 -25.72
C LEU A 366 7.88 6.12 -25.75
N GLY A 367 7.26 6.68 -24.70
CA GLY A 367 7.03 8.13 -24.56
C GLY A 367 8.34 8.91 -24.50
N ALA A 368 9.38 8.32 -23.92
CA ALA A 368 10.74 8.88 -23.87
C ALA A 368 11.57 8.58 -25.13
N HIS A 369 11.02 7.89 -26.13
CA HIS A 369 11.73 7.46 -27.35
C HIS A 369 13.05 6.72 -27.06
N ASP A 370 13.04 5.82 -26.08
CA ASP A 370 14.17 4.96 -25.70
C ASP A 370 13.99 3.55 -26.29
N PRO A 371 14.46 3.27 -27.52
CA PRO A 371 14.29 1.97 -28.17
C PRO A 371 15.09 0.87 -27.46
N GLN A 372 16.16 1.21 -26.73
CA GLN A 372 16.97 0.23 -26.03
C GLN A 372 16.19 -0.37 -24.86
N THR A 373 15.66 0.48 -23.97
CA THR A 373 14.84 0.03 -22.83
C THR A 373 13.57 -0.67 -23.31
N THR A 374 12.94 -0.14 -24.36
CA THR A 374 11.76 -0.76 -24.99
C THR A 374 12.05 -2.19 -25.47
N GLN A 375 13.15 -2.38 -26.19
CA GLN A 375 13.52 -3.69 -26.72
C GLN A 375 13.93 -4.66 -25.59
N GLU A 376 14.63 -4.17 -24.55
CA GLU A 376 14.96 -4.99 -23.39
C GLU A 376 13.69 -5.53 -22.74
N LEU A 377 12.76 -4.64 -22.36
CA LEU A 377 11.52 -5.01 -21.69
C LEU A 377 10.69 -6.02 -22.50
N LEU A 378 10.53 -5.79 -23.81
CA LEU A 378 9.80 -6.74 -24.67
C LEU A 378 10.51 -8.09 -24.83
N THR A 379 11.85 -8.10 -24.78
CA THR A 379 12.62 -9.35 -24.90
C THR A 379 12.54 -10.14 -23.60
N THR A 380 12.81 -9.51 -22.47
CA THR A 380 12.81 -10.19 -21.17
C THR A 380 11.42 -10.60 -20.73
N LEU A 381 10.37 -9.89 -21.16
CA LEU A 381 8.99 -10.29 -20.92
C LEU A 381 8.64 -11.59 -21.67
N ARG A 382 9.10 -11.75 -22.92
CA ARG A 382 8.95 -13.00 -23.69
C ARG A 382 9.71 -14.16 -23.09
N ASP A 383 10.85 -13.89 -22.46
CA ASP A 383 11.64 -14.92 -21.76
C ASP A 383 10.98 -15.33 -20.43
N ALA A 384 10.10 -14.50 -19.87
CA ALA A 384 9.40 -14.75 -18.62
C ALA A 384 8.04 -15.46 -18.80
N SER A 385 7.42 -15.34 -19.97
CA SER A 385 6.19 -16.04 -20.37
C SER A 385 6.44 -17.48 -20.79
#